data_AF-A0A3L7PBC7-F1
#
_entry.id   AF-A0A3L7PBC7-F1
#
_cell.length_a   1.000
_cell.length_b   1.000
_cell.length_c   1.000
_cell.angle_alpha   90.00
_cell.angle_beta   90.00
_cell.angle_gamma   90.00
#
_symmetry.space_group_name_H-M   'P 1'
#
loop_
_entity.id
_entity.type
_entity.pdbx_description
1 polymer ?
#
loop_
_entity_poly.entity_id
_entity_poly.type
_entity_poly.pdbx_seq_one_letter_code
_entity_poly.pdbx_strand_id
1 'polypeptide(L)'
;MSTQTPGDDQNPESLYKDRWTVPHEENGPGGLPDSALPEVQPPSAGFIVQLFVVPAVIVLIIVAVYVLFGRLASGEADWRQLVTDVKSENSHVRWRSALTLAQVLQDDALRKEKGQQLASTPEVATALTDVLSDLLKKTTPNEEELQQTDYMLKAVGLVDVPESAVPVLLTATEGSRDREIRKQALNSLAVICGRAFVDRKKPINMSELTNRIIEISKESETLFRHQAAFILGT
;
A
#
# COMPACT_ATOMS: atom_id res chain seq x y z
N MET A 1 -78.84 -105.87 14.88
CA MET A 1 -79.73 -104.92 15.59
C MET A 1 -78.96 -104.49 16.85
N SER A 2 -78.46 -103.23 16.89
CA SER A 2 -77.73 -102.53 18.00
C SER A 2 -76.42 -103.17 18.52
N THR A 3 -75.34 -102.50 18.99
CA THR A 3 -74.89 -101.10 19.26
C THR A 3 -73.37 -101.08 19.64
N GLN A 4 -72.75 -99.88 19.74
CA GLN A 4 -71.47 -99.47 20.43
C GLN A 4 -70.13 -99.63 19.64
N THR A 5 -69.13 -98.71 19.61
CA THR A 5 -68.72 -97.55 20.45
C THR A 5 -67.86 -96.53 19.64
N PRO A 6 -67.80 -95.21 20.01
CA PRO A 6 -67.02 -94.14 19.35
C PRO A 6 -65.90 -93.47 20.22
N GLY A 7 -65.08 -92.58 19.60
CA GLY A 7 -64.02 -91.70 20.19
C GLY A 7 -62.59 -92.22 19.94
N ASP A 8 -61.51 -91.47 19.70
CA ASP A 8 -61.16 -90.04 19.76
C ASP A 8 -59.78 -89.88 19.05
N ASP A 9 -59.47 -88.69 18.54
CA ASP A 9 -58.13 -88.11 18.35
C ASP A 9 -56.96 -88.90 17.69
N GLN A 10 -56.75 -88.71 16.38
CA GLN A 10 -55.40 -88.69 15.80
C GLN A 10 -55.26 -87.54 14.78
N ASN A 11 -55.09 -86.36 15.37
CA ASN A 11 -54.83 -85.09 14.73
C ASN A 11 -53.50 -85.14 13.92
N PRO A 12 -53.47 -84.75 12.63
CA PRO A 12 -52.27 -84.75 11.78
C PRO A 12 -51.13 -83.83 12.29
N GLU A 13 -51.38 -83.04 13.33
CA GLU A 13 -50.39 -82.18 13.97
C GLU A 13 -49.28 -82.91 14.75
N SER A 14 -49.40 -84.21 15.04
CA SER A 14 -48.35 -84.95 15.76
C SER A 14 -47.05 -85.10 14.93
N LEU A 15 -47.16 -85.14 13.61
CA LEU A 15 -46.00 -85.31 12.71
C LEU A 15 -45.14 -84.04 12.57
N TYR A 16 -45.69 -82.87 12.89
CA TYR A 16 -44.96 -81.60 12.82
C TYR A 16 -44.22 -81.26 14.12
N LYS A 17 -44.59 -81.89 15.25
CA LYS A 17 -44.11 -81.52 16.59
C LYS A 17 -42.67 -81.97 16.87
N ASP A 18 -42.21 -83.08 16.28
CA ASP A 18 -40.91 -83.68 16.61
C ASP A 18 -39.72 -83.19 15.76
N ARG A 19 -39.94 -82.34 14.74
CA ARG A 19 -38.86 -81.88 13.85
C ARG A 19 -38.17 -80.60 14.30
N TRP A 20 -38.73 -79.85 15.27
CA TRP A 20 -38.23 -78.53 15.67
C TRP A 20 -38.20 -78.30 17.20
N THR A 21 -37.90 -79.32 18.00
CA THR A 21 -37.67 -79.13 19.44
C THR A 21 -36.22 -78.72 19.69
N VAL A 22 -36.00 -77.41 19.73
CA VAL A 22 -34.76 -76.78 20.24
C VAL A 22 -34.84 -76.76 21.78
N PRO A 23 -33.81 -77.19 22.53
CA PRO A 23 -33.85 -77.13 23.99
C PRO A 23 -33.93 -75.66 24.43
N HIS A 24 -35.05 -75.27 25.05
CA HIS A 24 -35.20 -73.95 25.66
C HIS A 24 -34.63 -73.97 27.08
N GLU A 25 -33.48 -73.33 27.28
CA GLU A 25 -33.13 -72.77 28.60
C GLU A 25 -34.03 -71.55 28.85
N GLU A 26 -34.77 -71.60 29.96
CA GLU A 26 -35.60 -70.50 30.47
C GLU A 26 -34.75 -69.25 30.72
N ASN A 27 -35.14 -68.10 30.16
CA ASN A 27 -34.97 -66.76 30.77
C ASN A 27 -35.65 -65.65 29.94
N GLY A 28 -36.65 -64.98 30.52
CA GLY A 28 -36.84 -63.52 30.40
C GLY A 28 -37.82 -62.99 29.32
N PRO A 29 -38.64 -61.95 29.63
CA PRO A 29 -39.78 -61.54 28.80
C PRO A 29 -39.47 -60.40 27.81
N GLY A 30 -40.11 -60.45 26.63
CA GLY A 30 -40.62 -59.24 25.94
C GLY A 30 -39.96 -58.79 24.62
N GLY A 31 -40.72 -58.89 23.51
CA GLY A 31 -40.81 -57.89 22.44
C GLY A 31 -39.69 -57.82 21.37
N LEU A 32 -40.03 -58.17 20.12
CA LEU A 32 -39.20 -57.88 18.94
C LEU A 32 -39.31 -56.39 18.56
N PRO A 33 -38.21 -55.65 18.35
CA PRO A 33 -38.26 -54.36 17.68
C PRO A 33 -37.82 -54.46 16.22
N ASP A 34 -38.59 -53.77 15.37
CA ASP A 34 -38.29 -53.46 13.98
C ASP A 34 -36.82 -53.07 13.79
N SER A 35 -36.12 -53.75 12.88
CA SER A 35 -34.74 -53.41 12.51
C SER A 35 -34.72 -52.09 11.73
N ALA A 36 -34.76 -51.00 12.48
CA ALA A 36 -34.44 -49.66 12.03
C ALA A 36 -33.05 -49.65 11.38
N LEU A 37 -32.94 -49.03 10.21
CA LEU A 37 -31.65 -48.68 9.62
C LEU A 37 -30.84 -47.90 10.68
N PRO A 38 -29.55 -48.20 10.89
CA PRO A 38 -28.77 -47.51 11.91
C PRO A 38 -28.85 -46.00 11.68
N GLU A 39 -29.40 -45.29 12.66
CA GLU A 39 -29.56 -43.84 12.60
C GLU A 39 -28.17 -43.21 12.47
N VAL A 40 -27.94 -42.49 11.36
CA VAL A 40 -26.73 -41.69 11.18
C VAL A 40 -26.75 -40.60 12.25
N GLN A 41 -25.95 -40.80 13.30
CA GLN A 41 -25.83 -39.79 14.35
C GLN A 41 -25.28 -38.51 13.70
N PRO A 42 -26.02 -37.38 13.75
CA PRO A 42 -25.52 -36.13 13.22
C PRO A 42 -24.20 -35.80 13.92
N PRO A 43 -23.19 -35.30 13.17
CA PRO A 43 -21.89 -34.99 13.74
C PRO A 43 -22.08 -34.05 14.93
N SER A 44 -21.34 -34.33 16.01
CA SER A 44 -21.47 -33.56 17.25
C SER A 44 -21.31 -32.07 16.97
N ALA A 45 -22.11 -31.23 17.63
CA ALA A 45 -22.04 -29.77 17.46
C ALA A 45 -20.61 -29.22 17.66
N GLY A 46 -19.79 -29.89 18.48
CA GLY A 46 -18.37 -29.57 18.67
C GLY A 46 -17.51 -29.77 17.41
N PHE A 47 -17.81 -30.75 16.56
CA PHE A 47 -17.09 -30.98 15.31
C PHE A 47 -17.34 -29.86 14.29
N ILE A 48 -18.57 -29.34 14.24
CA ILE A 48 -18.92 -28.18 13.40
C ILE A 48 -18.18 -26.93 13.89
N VAL A 49 -18.15 -26.69 15.21
CA VAL A 49 -17.40 -25.57 15.80
C VAL A 49 -15.91 -25.68 15.48
N GLN A 50 -15.32 -26.87 15.60
CA GLN A 50 -13.90 -27.10 15.29
C GLN A 50 -13.56 -26.81 13.81
N LEU A 51 -14.44 -27.16 12.88
CA LEU A 51 -14.23 -26.96 11.44
C LEU A 51 -14.18 -25.48 11.04
N PHE A 52 -14.82 -24.58 11.81
CA PHE A 52 -14.81 -23.14 11.52
C PHE A 52 -13.87 -22.35 12.43
N VAL A 53 -13.72 -22.74 13.71
CA VAL A 53 -12.89 -22.01 14.67
C VAL A 53 -11.41 -22.14 14.34
N VAL A 54 -10.92 -23.33 14.01
CA VAL A 54 -9.49 -23.52 13.70
C VAL A 54 -9.09 -22.72 12.45
N PRO A 55 -9.82 -22.79 11.32
CA PRO A 55 -9.53 -21.93 10.18
C PRO A 55 -9.69 -20.44 10.48
N ALA A 56 -10.72 -20.03 11.23
CA ALA A 56 -10.94 -18.62 11.57
C ALA A 56 -9.79 -18.03 12.40
N VAL A 57 -9.26 -18.79 13.36
CA VAL A 57 -8.10 -18.37 14.17
C VAL A 57 -6.86 -18.21 13.30
N ILE A 58 -6.61 -19.12 12.36
CA ILE A 58 -5.48 -19.01 11.43
C ILE A 58 -5.59 -17.76 10.57
N VAL A 59 -6.77 -17.50 9.98
CA VAL A 59 -7.02 -16.28 9.18
C VAL A 59 -6.83 -15.02 10.02
N LEU A 60 -7.34 -15.01 11.26
CA LEU A 60 -7.18 -13.89 12.18
C LEU A 60 -5.70 -13.61 12.49
N ILE A 61 -4.90 -14.65 12.73
CA ILE A 61 -3.45 -14.50 12.92
C ILE A 61 -2.79 -13.93 11.67
N ILE A 62 -3.12 -14.43 10.48
CA ILE A 62 -2.55 -13.94 9.22
C ILE A 62 -2.91 -12.47 8.99
N VAL A 63 -4.16 -12.07 9.22
CA VAL A 63 -4.60 -10.67 9.11
C VAL A 63 -3.90 -9.81 10.14
N ALA A 64 -3.75 -10.27 11.39
CA ALA A 64 -3.02 -9.54 12.42
C ALA A 64 -1.56 -9.32 12.03
N VAL A 65 -0.90 -10.34 11.48
CA VAL A 65 0.49 -10.28 10.98
C VAL A 65 0.59 -9.34 9.76
N TYR A 66 -0.36 -9.44 8.82
CA TYR A 66 -0.43 -8.55 7.66
C TYR A 66 -0.63 -7.09 8.07
N VAL A 67 -1.51 -6.81 9.03
CA VAL A 67 -1.73 -5.46 9.56
C VAL A 67 -0.50 -4.98 10.34
N LEU A 68 0.14 -5.84 11.13
CA LEU A 68 1.34 -5.48 11.90
C LEU A 68 2.51 -5.14 10.97
N PHE A 69 2.80 -5.99 9.99
CA PHE A 69 3.83 -5.70 8.99
C PHE A 69 3.43 -4.59 8.03
N GLY A 70 2.14 -4.43 7.71
CA GLY A 70 1.63 -3.30 6.96
C GLY A 70 1.83 -1.98 7.71
N ARG A 71 1.59 -1.97 9.04
CA ARG A 71 1.80 -0.82 9.94
C ARG A 71 3.29 -0.50 10.15
N LEU A 72 4.14 -1.52 10.25
CA LEU A 72 5.59 -1.38 10.37
C LEU A 72 6.26 -0.97 9.05
N ALA A 73 5.77 -1.48 7.92
CA ALA A 73 6.20 -1.05 6.59
C ALA A 73 5.64 0.33 6.23
N SER A 74 4.49 0.71 6.80
CA SER A 74 4.03 2.10 6.82
C SER A 74 4.70 2.91 7.93
N GLY A 75 5.78 2.40 8.54
CA GLY A 75 6.71 3.20 9.30
C GLY A 75 7.24 4.26 8.36
N GLU A 76 6.56 5.40 8.35
CA GLU A 76 6.97 6.57 7.60
C GLU A 76 8.44 6.78 7.90
N ALA A 77 9.29 6.69 6.87
CA ALA A 77 10.66 7.14 7.00
C ALA A 77 10.57 8.52 7.65
N ASP A 78 11.13 8.65 8.86
CA ASP A 78 10.93 9.85 9.66
C ASP A 78 11.58 10.99 8.90
N TRP A 79 10.75 11.75 8.19
CA TRP A 79 11.23 12.81 7.31
C TRP A 79 11.99 13.86 8.12
N ARG A 80 11.72 13.98 9.43
CA ARG A 80 12.47 14.86 10.33
C ARG A 80 13.89 14.35 10.57
N GLN A 81 14.06 13.03 10.70
CA GLN A 81 15.37 12.42 10.74
C GLN A 81 16.09 12.61 9.40
N LEU A 82 15.39 12.42 8.27
CA LEU A 82 15.98 12.67 6.94
C LEU A 82 16.43 14.13 6.77
N VAL A 83 15.62 15.10 7.19
CA VAL A 83 15.98 16.53 7.20
C VAL A 83 17.21 16.79 8.08
N THR A 84 17.32 16.10 9.21
CA THR A 84 18.52 16.17 10.07
C THR A 84 19.75 15.57 9.37
N ASP A 85 19.60 14.40 8.75
CA ASP A 85 20.70 13.69 8.09
C ASP A 85 21.16 14.38 6.79
N VAL A 86 20.28 15.12 6.13
CA VAL A 86 20.63 16.00 5.00
C VAL A 86 21.65 17.06 5.42
N LYS A 87 21.66 17.47 6.69
CA LYS A 87 22.64 18.42 7.24
C LYS A 87 23.93 17.75 7.69
N SER A 88 24.12 16.46 7.40
CA SER A 88 25.35 15.75 7.75
C SER A 88 26.56 16.33 7.01
N GLU A 89 27.68 16.44 7.72
CA GLU A 89 29.00 16.73 7.14
C GLU A 89 29.44 15.67 6.12
N ASN A 90 28.94 14.44 6.28
CA ASN A 90 29.25 13.34 5.36
C ASN A 90 28.42 13.47 4.06
N SER A 91 29.11 13.71 2.94
CA SER A 91 28.48 13.90 1.63
C SER A 91 27.64 12.70 1.17
N HIS A 92 28.03 11.46 1.48
CA HIS A 92 27.25 10.28 1.10
C HIS A 92 25.97 10.16 1.92
N VAL A 93 26.04 10.46 3.22
CA VAL A 93 24.86 10.49 4.10
C VAL A 93 23.92 11.59 3.64
N ARG A 94 24.43 12.80 3.45
CA ARG A 94 23.67 13.96 2.96
C ARG A 94 22.94 13.66 1.65
N TRP A 95 23.64 13.16 0.64
CA TRP A 95 23.03 12.83 -0.65
C TRP A 95 21.97 11.72 -0.53
N ARG A 96 22.28 10.62 0.16
CA ARG A 96 21.34 9.50 0.33
C ARG A 96 20.08 9.93 1.07
N SER A 97 20.23 10.73 2.13
CA SER A 97 19.09 11.23 2.91
C SER A 97 18.26 12.22 2.10
N ALA A 98 18.88 13.07 1.26
CA ALA A 98 18.17 13.97 0.36
C ALA A 98 17.38 13.19 -0.72
N LEU A 99 18.00 12.15 -1.29
CA LEU A 99 17.34 11.25 -2.24
C LEU A 99 16.12 10.57 -1.62
N THR A 100 16.27 10.05 -0.40
CA THR A 100 15.20 9.38 0.35
C THR A 100 14.10 10.39 0.70
N LEU A 101 14.46 11.59 1.14
CA LEU A 101 13.52 12.67 1.46
C LEU A 101 12.70 13.07 0.22
N ALA A 102 13.34 13.17 -0.95
CA ALA A 102 12.66 13.45 -2.21
C ALA A 102 11.68 12.34 -2.61
N GLN A 103 12.02 11.07 -2.38
CA GLN A 103 11.11 9.94 -2.61
C GLN A 103 9.92 9.98 -1.65
N VAL A 104 10.17 10.22 -0.36
CA VAL A 104 9.12 10.37 0.65
C VAL A 104 8.20 11.55 0.33
N LEU A 105 8.75 12.67 -0.15
CA LEU A 105 7.97 13.81 -0.64
C LEU A 105 7.07 13.44 -1.83
N GLN A 106 7.60 12.68 -2.79
CA GLN A 106 6.83 12.21 -3.94
C GLN A 106 5.70 11.26 -3.53
N ASP A 107 5.99 10.30 -2.64
CA ASP A 107 5.00 9.36 -2.11
C ASP A 107 3.94 10.05 -1.26
N ASP A 108 4.31 11.10 -0.52
CA ASP A 108 3.37 11.95 0.20
C ASP A 108 2.42 12.69 -0.74
N ALA A 109 2.95 13.25 -1.85
CA ALA A 109 2.13 13.93 -2.86
C ALA A 109 1.11 12.98 -3.51
N LEU A 110 1.47 11.71 -3.74
CA LEU A 110 0.55 10.68 -4.26
C LEU A 110 -0.59 10.36 -3.28
N ARG A 111 -0.35 10.48 -1.98
CA ARG A 111 -1.36 10.27 -0.93
C ARG A 111 -2.35 11.43 -0.80
N LYS A 112 -2.09 12.58 -1.42
CA LYS A 112 -2.95 13.79 -1.40
C LYS A 112 -3.35 14.14 0.04
N GLU A 113 -4.63 14.35 0.33
CA GLU A 113 -5.17 14.70 1.65
C GLU A 113 -4.87 13.65 2.75
N LYS A 114 -4.52 12.41 2.38
CA LYS A 114 -4.13 11.36 3.33
C LYS A 114 -2.64 11.38 3.68
N GLY A 115 -1.85 12.22 3.00
CA GLY A 115 -0.44 12.46 3.30
C GLY A 115 -0.23 13.53 4.38
N GLN A 116 1.01 13.67 4.81
CA GLN A 116 1.49 14.67 5.77
C GLN A 116 1.62 16.08 5.19
N GLN A 117 1.37 16.29 3.89
CA GLN A 117 1.53 17.58 3.20
C GLN A 117 2.98 18.10 3.22
N LEU A 118 3.93 17.20 2.97
CA LEU A 118 5.37 17.50 3.03
C LEU A 118 5.79 18.57 2.04
N ALA A 119 5.09 18.70 0.91
CA ALA A 119 5.37 19.73 -0.09
C ALA A 119 5.28 21.14 0.50
N SER A 120 4.35 21.39 1.43
CA SER A 120 4.16 22.70 2.06
C SER A 120 4.95 22.85 3.37
N THR A 121 5.82 21.89 3.70
CA THR A 121 6.61 21.90 4.94
C THR A 121 7.93 22.66 4.74
N PRO A 122 8.15 23.82 5.41
CA PRO A 122 9.33 24.66 5.19
C PRO A 122 10.67 23.96 5.47
N GLU A 123 10.71 23.05 6.43
CA GLU A 123 11.92 22.31 6.78
C GLU A 123 12.33 21.34 5.66
N VAL A 124 11.35 20.71 5.01
CA VAL A 124 11.58 19.84 3.85
C VAL A 124 12.04 20.66 2.65
N ALA A 125 11.38 21.79 2.40
CA ALA A 125 11.76 22.73 1.36
C ALA A 125 13.22 23.15 1.51
N THR A 126 13.58 23.63 2.71
CA THR A 126 14.92 24.12 3.04
C THR A 126 15.97 23.02 2.85
N ALA A 127 15.71 21.81 3.36
CA ALA A 127 16.64 20.70 3.24
C ALA A 127 16.96 20.35 1.77
N LEU A 128 15.94 20.28 0.91
CA LEU A 128 16.14 19.97 -0.51
C LEU A 128 16.80 21.14 -1.27
N THR A 129 16.43 22.39 -0.95
CA THR A 129 17.01 23.58 -1.59
C THR A 129 18.47 23.79 -1.19
N ASP A 130 18.85 23.45 0.04
CA ASP A 130 20.25 23.52 0.51
C ASP A 130 21.12 22.53 -0.26
N VAL A 131 20.64 21.28 -0.42
CA VAL A 131 21.36 20.26 -1.21
C VAL A 131 21.49 20.68 -2.67
N LEU A 132 20.42 21.19 -3.28
CA LEU A 132 20.48 21.72 -4.64
C LEU A 132 21.49 22.87 -4.75
N SER A 133 21.46 23.81 -3.80
CA SER A 133 22.38 24.95 -3.77
C SER A 133 23.84 24.48 -3.70
N ASP A 134 24.13 23.47 -2.88
CA ASP A 134 25.47 22.90 -2.77
C ASP A 134 25.93 22.19 -4.04
N LEU A 135 25.03 21.48 -4.73
CA LEU A 135 25.32 20.89 -6.04
C LEU A 135 25.62 21.98 -7.08
N LEU A 136 24.85 23.07 -7.09
CA LEU A 136 25.04 24.21 -8.00
C LEU A 136 26.31 25.03 -7.70
N LYS A 137 26.89 24.95 -6.50
CA LYS A 137 28.19 25.60 -6.20
C LYS A 137 29.36 24.94 -6.91
N LYS A 138 29.22 23.70 -7.40
CA LYS A 138 30.30 22.98 -8.10
C LYS A 138 30.49 23.55 -9.51
N THR A 139 31.68 24.07 -9.78
CA THR A 139 32.02 24.70 -11.07
C THR A 139 32.22 23.69 -12.20
N THR A 140 32.70 22.48 -11.87
CA THR A 140 32.98 21.40 -12.84
C THR A 140 32.42 20.07 -12.33
N PRO A 141 31.09 19.91 -12.36
CA PRO A 141 30.46 18.68 -11.89
C PRO A 141 30.79 17.50 -12.81
N ASN A 142 30.99 16.32 -12.23
CA ASN A 142 31.06 15.08 -13.00
C ASN A 142 29.65 14.60 -13.42
N GLU A 143 29.57 13.53 -14.22
CA GLU A 143 28.29 13.00 -14.73
C GLU A 143 27.33 12.58 -13.62
N GLU A 144 27.84 11.97 -12.55
CA GLU A 144 27.02 11.61 -11.38
C GLU A 144 26.43 12.86 -10.73
N GLU A 145 27.23 13.89 -10.50
CA GLU A 145 26.80 15.16 -9.89
C GLU A 145 25.80 15.92 -10.77
N LEU A 146 25.93 15.85 -12.10
CA LEU A 146 24.93 16.37 -13.03
C LEU A 146 23.60 15.62 -12.88
N GLN A 147 23.64 14.30 -12.76
CA GLN A 147 22.44 13.49 -12.55
C GLN A 147 21.80 13.74 -11.17
N GLN A 148 22.62 13.92 -10.13
CA GLN A 148 22.17 14.32 -8.81
C GLN A 148 21.47 15.70 -8.85
N THR A 149 22.03 16.64 -9.62
CA THR A 149 21.46 17.98 -9.82
C THR A 149 20.12 17.92 -10.56
N ASP A 150 20.03 17.17 -11.67
CA ASP A 150 18.78 16.97 -12.42
C ASP A 150 17.66 16.39 -11.53
N TYR A 151 18.00 15.37 -10.74
CA TYR A 151 17.06 14.77 -9.80
C TYR A 151 16.61 15.76 -8.72
N MET A 152 17.55 16.52 -8.13
CA MET A 152 17.22 17.48 -7.09
C MET A 152 16.41 18.66 -7.63
N LEU A 153 16.64 19.10 -8.86
CA LEU A 153 15.79 20.10 -9.53
C LEU A 153 14.34 19.61 -9.64
N LYS A 154 14.12 18.34 -10.00
CA LYS A 154 12.77 17.74 -10.04
C LYS A 154 12.14 17.71 -8.64
N ALA A 155 12.90 17.26 -7.63
CA ALA A 155 12.43 17.18 -6.25
C ALA A 155 12.04 18.56 -5.69
N VAL A 156 12.88 19.58 -5.88
CA VAL A 156 12.58 20.97 -5.47
C VAL A 156 11.36 21.50 -6.23
N GLY A 157 11.15 21.11 -7.49
CA GLY A 157 9.93 21.42 -8.24
C GLY A 157 8.64 20.84 -7.64
N LEU A 158 8.72 19.82 -6.78
CA LEU A 158 7.57 19.25 -6.08
C LEU A 158 7.20 20.02 -4.81
N VAL A 159 8.15 20.77 -4.24
CA VAL A 159 7.93 21.60 -3.05
C VAL A 159 6.97 22.74 -3.38
N ASP A 160 6.14 23.10 -2.41
CA ASP A 160 5.14 24.16 -2.48
C ASP A 160 5.40 25.26 -1.45
N VAL A 161 6.67 25.68 -1.40
CA VAL A 161 7.20 26.78 -0.57
C VAL A 161 8.00 27.69 -1.50
N PRO A 162 7.32 28.55 -2.30
CA PRO A 162 7.95 29.31 -3.37
C PRO A 162 9.13 30.17 -2.91
N GLU A 163 9.06 30.74 -1.72
CA GLU A 163 10.09 31.59 -1.11
C GLU A 163 11.42 30.86 -0.90
N SER A 164 11.39 29.54 -0.68
CA SER A 164 12.58 28.71 -0.58
C SER A 164 13.01 28.14 -1.94
N ALA A 165 12.04 27.67 -2.73
CA ALA A 165 12.31 26.93 -3.97
C ALA A 165 12.71 27.83 -5.15
N VAL A 166 12.03 28.97 -5.33
CA VAL A 166 12.22 29.82 -6.51
C VAL A 166 13.66 30.37 -6.61
N PRO A 167 14.27 30.93 -5.55
CA PRO A 167 15.61 31.53 -5.67
C PRO A 167 16.67 30.54 -6.18
N VAL A 168 16.74 29.33 -5.61
CA VAL A 168 17.72 28.32 -6.03
C VAL A 168 17.45 27.80 -7.45
N LEU A 169 16.17 27.69 -7.85
CA LEU A 169 15.81 27.32 -9.22
C LEU A 169 16.22 28.42 -10.21
N LEU A 170 16.11 29.70 -9.85
CA LEU A 170 16.59 30.80 -10.69
C LEU A 170 18.11 30.77 -10.86
N THR A 171 18.88 30.43 -9.83
CA THR A 171 20.34 30.20 -9.97
C THR A 171 20.63 29.10 -10.99
N ALA A 172 19.83 28.03 -11.02
CA ALA A 172 19.99 26.96 -12.02
C ALA A 172 19.62 27.37 -13.46
N THR A 173 18.93 28.51 -13.65
CA THR A 173 18.61 29.04 -14.99
C THR A 173 19.70 29.89 -15.63
N GLU A 174 20.75 30.25 -14.86
CA GLU A 174 21.87 31.08 -15.33
C GLU A 174 22.46 30.58 -16.66
N GLY A 175 22.77 31.50 -17.57
CA GLY A 175 23.24 31.15 -18.93
C GLY A 175 24.58 30.43 -18.99
N SER A 176 25.38 30.46 -17.92
CA SER A 176 26.64 29.71 -17.78
C SER A 176 26.45 28.24 -17.41
N ARG A 177 25.23 27.83 -17.06
CA ARG A 177 24.90 26.45 -16.63
C ARG A 177 24.71 25.54 -17.83
N ASP A 178 24.87 24.24 -17.57
CA ASP A 178 24.57 23.21 -18.56
C ASP A 178 23.13 23.35 -19.09
N ARG A 179 22.97 23.09 -20.39
CA ARG A 179 21.70 23.27 -21.09
C ARG A 179 20.58 22.41 -20.48
N GLU A 180 20.88 21.18 -20.06
CA GLU A 180 19.89 20.27 -19.49
C GLU A 180 19.50 20.70 -18.07
N ILE A 181 20.45 21.20 -17.27
CA ILE A 181 20.19 21.82 -15.96
C ILE A 181 19.22 23.01 -16.11
N ARG A 182 19.50 23.92 -17.05
CA ARG A 182 18.64 25.11 -17.30
C ARG A 182 17.23 24.70 -17.71
N LYS A 183 17.12 23.75 -18.64
CA LYS A 183 15.83 23.20 -19.10
C LYS A 183 15.03 22.61 -17.93
N GLN A 184 15.69 21.81 -17.09
CA GLN A 184 15.04 21.16 -15.96
C GLN A 184 14.63 22.17 -14.88
N ALA A 185 15.46 23.18 -14.60
CA ALA A 185 15.11 24.26 -13.68
C ALA A 185 13.87 25.03 -14.13
N LEU A 186 13.79 25.38 -15.42
CA LEU A 186 12.60 26.02 -16.01
C LEU A 186 11.36 25.12 -15.94
N ASN A 187 11.50 23.82 -16.13
CA ASN A 187 10.39 22.87 -15.94
C ASN A 187 9.91 22.87 -14.49
N SER A 188 10.81 22.81 -13.52
CA SER A 188 10.47 22.87 -12.09
C SER A 188 9.79 24.21 -11.71
N LEU A 189 10.26 25.34 -12.25
CA LEU A 189 9.60 26.63 -12.08
C LEU A 189 8.19 26.64 -12.68
N ALA A 190 8.01 26.07 -13.88
CA ALA A 190 6.71 25.94 -14.52
C ALA A 190 5.73 25.10 -13.69
N VAL A 191 6.20 24.02 -13.06
CA VAL A 191 5.39 23.20 -12.15
C VAL A 191 4.97 24.00 -10.91
N ILE A 192 5.89 24.73 -10.29
CA ILE A 192 5.59 25.55 -9.10
C ILE A 192 4.61 26.68 -9.42
N CYS A 193 4.84 27.43 -10.50
CA CYS A 193 3.98 28.55 -10.91
C CYS A 193 2.62 28.06 -11.38
N GLY A 194 2.59 27.02 -12.22
CA GLY A 194 1.35 26.40 -12.68
C GLY A 194 0.48 25.89 -11.54
N ARG A 195 1.08 25.25 -10.52
CA ARG A 195 0.36 24.82 -9.32
C ARG A 195 -0.21 25.99 -8.52
N ALA A 196 0.59 27.05 -8.33
CA ALA A 196 0.13 28.25 -7.64
C ALA A 196 -1.04 28.93 -8.36
N PHE A 197 -0.99 28.98 -9.69
CA PHE A 197 -2.05 29.53 -10.53
C PHE A 197 -3.31 28.67 -10.54
N VAL A 198 -3.18 27.38 -10.84
CA VAL A 198 -4.32 26.47 -11.05
C VAL A 198 -4.98 26.11 -9.72
N ASP A 199 -4.20 25.68 -8.74
CA ASP A 199 -4.74 25.09 -7.51
C ASP A 199 -5.12 26.17 -6.49
N ARG A 200 -4.26 27.19 -6.34
CA ARG A 200 -4.47 28.26 -5.34
C ARG A 200 -5.14 29.51 -5.90
N LYS A 201 -5.26 29.64 -7.22
CA LYS A 201 -5.74 30.87 -7.88
C LYS A 201 -4.94 32.11 -7.45
N LYS A 202 -3.68 31.90 -7.07
CA LYS A 202 -2.78 32.93 -6.54
C LYS A 202 -1.42 32.77 -7.22
N PRO A 203 -1.19 33.51 -8.32
CA PRO A 203 0.10 33.54 -8.99
C PRO A 203 1.24 33.89 -8.02
N ILE A 204 2.43 33.38 -8.29
CA ILE A 204 3.63 33.74 -7.53
C ILE A 204 4.05 35.15 -7.93
N ASN A 205 3.94 36.08 -6.98
CA ASN A 205 4.32 37.47 -7.21
C ASN A 205 5.71 37.74 -6.64
N MET A 206 6.74 37.39 -7.42
CA MET A 206 8.14 37.68 -7.13
C MET A 206 8.74 38.47 -8.29
N SER A 207 9.22 39.68 -8.00
CA SER A 207 9.81 40.57 -9.02
C SER A 207 11.06 39.95 -9.66
N GLU A 208 11.89 39.29 -8.86
CA GLU A 208 13.09 38.61 -9.34
C GLU A 208 12.77 37.49 -10.33
N LEU A 209 11.78 36.63 -10.00
CA LEU A 209 11.27 35.60 -10.91
C LEU A 209 10.78 36.23 -12.21
N THR A 210 9.89 37.21 -12.13
CA THR A 210 9.31 37.85 -13.32
C THR A 210 10.39 38.44 -14.22
N ASN A 211 11.34 39.18 -13.65
CA ASN A 211 12.43 39.81 -14.38
C ASN A 211 13.32 38.77 -15.06
N ARG A 212 13.71 37.70 -14.35
CA ARG A 212 14.54 36.63 -14.91
C ARG A 212 13.81 35.91 -16.04
N ILE A 213 12.53 35.60 -15.89
CA ILE A 213 11.78 34.90 -16.94
C ILE A 213 11.57 35.80 -18.18
N ILE A 214 11.38 37.11 -18.00
CA ILE A 214 11.36 38.06 -19.12
C ILE A 214 12.71 38.09 -19.86
N GLU A 215 13.83 38.01 -19.15
CA GLU A 215 15.16 37.91 -19.77
C GLU A 215 15.28 36.62 -20.60
N ILE A 216 14.92 35.48 -20.01
CA ILE A 216 14.97 34.16 -20.68
C ILE A 216 14.04 34.12 -21.90
N SER A 217 12.89 34.81 -21.85
CA SER A 217 11.95 34.90 -22.98
C SER A 217 12.55 35.56 -24.23
N LYS A 218 13.67 36.28 -24.10
CA LYS A 218 14.38 36.96 -25.18
C LYS A 218 15.57 36.17 -25.71
N GLU A 219 15.87 35.00 -25.14
CA GLU A 219 16.99 34.18 -25.59
C GLU A 219 16.78 33.61 -27.00
N SER A 220 17.88 33.34 -27.69
CA SER A 220 17.88 32.79 -29.05
C SER A 220 17.34 31.37 -29.12
N GLU A 221 17.40 30.61 -28.02
CA GLU A 221 16.92 29.23 -27.98
C GLU A 221 15.39 29.15 -27.83
N THR A 222 14.72 28.55 -28.81
CA THR A 222 13.26 28.42 -28.86
C THR A 222 12.68 27.69 -27.64
N LEU A 223 13.37 26.67 -27.14
CA LEU A 223 12.96 25.89 -25.98
C LEU A 223 12.77 26.80 -24.75
N PHE A 224 13.77 27.62 -24.44
CA PHE A 224 13.74 28.50 -23.28
C PHE A 224 12.71 29.61 -23.43
N ARG A 225 12.52 30.15 -24.63
CA ARG A 225 11.44 31.13 -24.89
C ARG A 225 10.05 30.54 -24.62
N HIS A 226 9.79 29.32 -25.07
CA HIS A 226 8.49 28.67 -24.85
C HIS A 226 8.25 28.39 -23.37
N GLN A 227 9.24 27.87 -22.65
CA GLN A 227 9.12 27.64 -21.21
C GLN A 227 8.90 28.96 -20.44
N ALA A 228 9.63 30.01 -20.80
CA ALA A 228 9.46 31.33 -20.19
C ALA A 228 8.06 31.91 -20.46
N ALA A 229 7.56 31.81 -21.69
CA ALA A 229 6.21 32.27 -22.03
C ALA A 229 5.14 31.52 -21.23
N PHE A 230 5.30 30.21 -21.02
CA PHE A 230 4.40 29.43 -20.16
C PHE A 230 4.42 29.93 -18.72
N ILE A 231 5.61 30.10 -18.12
CA ILE A 231 5.77 30.57 -16.73
C ILE A 231 5.17 31.96 -16.54
N LEU A 232 5.31 32.87 -17.52
CA LEU A 232 4.70 34.21 -17.45
C LEU A 232 3.16 34.19 -17.57
N GLY A 233 2.60 33.11 -18.12
CA GLY A 233 1.16 32.93 -18.29
C GLY A 233 0.45 32.33 -17.08
N THR A 234 1.20 31.90 -16.06
CA THR A 234 0.69 31.30 -14.81
C THR A 234 0.91 32.24 -13.64
#